data_AF-A0A383ER10-F1
#
_entry.id   AF-A0A383ER10-F1
#
_cell.length_a   1.000
_cell.length_b   1.000
_cell.length_c   1.000
_cell.angle_alpha   90.00
_cell.angle_beta   90.00
_cell.angle_gamma   90.00
#
_symmetry.space_group_name_H-M   'P 1'
#
loop_
_entity.id
_entity.type
_entity.pdbx_description
1 polymer ?
#
loop_
_entity_poly.entity_id
_entity_poly.type
_entity_poly.pdbx_seq_one_letter_code
_entity_poly.pdbx_strand_id
1 'polypeptide(L)'
;MDDSINKSNSKQNNSPTNSLPIGGMFQSRHIGLSEDDKKTMLNFLGFKDMEECMQSIIPDDIYEKSSLELESPLSEEAAIARLKRLAEKNYLYKSYIGQGYYNTHTPKVIQRNILENPGWYTSYTPYQPEISQGRLEALLNYQ
;
A
#
# COMPACT_ATOMS: atom_id res chain seq x y z
N MET A 1 64.09 11.32 14.62
CA MET A 1 63.52 12.55 14.03
C MET A 1 63.23 12.21 12.59
N ASP A 2 61.93 12.21 12.29
CA ASP A 2 61.24 12.04 11.00
C ASP A 2 61.40 10.74 10.20
N ASP A 3 60.56 9.77 10.59
CA ASP A 3 59.94 8.81 9.69
C ASP A 3 58.92 9.53 8.78
N SER A 4 59.07 9.42 7.47
CA SER A 4 58.06 9.83 6.48
C SER A 4 58.09 8.91 5.27
N ILE A 5 57.57 7.71 5.45
CA ILE A 5 57.28 6.75 4.39
C ILE A 5 56.05 7.24 3.61
N ASN A 6 56.30 7.65 2.38
CA ASN A 6 55.32 8.03 1.38
C ASN A 6 54.50 6.78 0.96
N LYS A 7 53.31 6.60 1.54
CA LYS A 7 52.32 5.59 1.10
C LYS A 7 51.38 6.21 0.07
N SER A 8 51.70 6.02 -1.20
CA SER A 8 50.76 6.11 -2.31
C SER A 8 49.75 4.96 -2.21
N ASN A 9 48.57 5.22 -1.64
CA ASN A 9 47.43 4.31 -1.73
C ASN A 9 46.25 5.02 -2.39
N SER A 10 45.75 4.36 -3.43
CA SER A 10 44.59 4.67 -4.25
C SER A 10 43.38 5.11 -3.42
N LYS A 11 42.81 6.27 -3.77
CA LYS A 11 41.46 6.64 -3.37
C LYS A 11 40.49 5.68 -4.06
N GLN A 12 40.16 4.57 -3.40
CA GLN A 12 38.91 3.87 -3.65
C GLN A 12 37.79 4.84 -3.25
N ASN A 13 37.09 5.37 -4.26
CA ASN A 13 35.80 6.01 -4.08
C ASN A 13 34.84 4.95 -3.55
N ASN A 14 34.76 4.84 -2.23
CA ASN A 14 33.70 4.11 -1.57
C ASN A 14 32.42 4.94 -1.77
N SER A 15 31.76 4.70 -2.90
CA SER A 15 30.32 4.90 -3.04
C SER A 15 29.65 4.38 -1.76
N PRO A 16 28.73 5.11 -1.13
CA PRO A 16 28.02 4.59 0.03
C PRO A 16 27.41 3.26 -0.41
N THR A 17 27.93 2.19 0.18
CA THR A 17 27.48 0.84 -0.04
C THR A 17 25.97 0.83 0.12
N ASN A 18 25.27 0.37 -0.91
CA ASN A 18 23.90 -0.12 -0.84
C ASN A 18 23.87 -1.23 0.22
N SER A 19 23.80 -0.85 1.48
CA SER A 19 23.74 -1.74 2.62
C SER A 19 22.59 -1.26 3.46
N LEU A 20 21.43 -1.87 3.20
CA LEU A 20 20.45 -2.40 4.17
C LEU A 20 19.17 -2.74 3.37
N PRO A 21 18.81 -4.02 3.17
CA PRO A 21 17.47 -4.37 2.70
C PRO A 21 16.52 -4.20 3.89
N ILE A 22 16.09 -2.97 4.15
CA ILE A 22 15.16 -2.65 5.24
C ILE A 22 14.00 -1.85 4.64
N GLY A 23 12.86 -2.53 4.48
CA GLY A 23 11.58 -1.94 4.06
C GLY A 23 11.41 -1.84 2.55
N GLY A 24 10.98 -2.91 1.89
CA GLY A 24 10.60 -2.86 0.48
C GLY A 24 9.51 -1.81 0.23
N MET A 25 9.57 -1.13 -0.92
CA MET A 25 8.56 -0.14 -1.31
C MET A 25 7.16 -0.78 -1.27
N PHE A 26 6.15 -0.09 -0.72
CA PHE A 26 4.78 -0.61 -0.63
C PHE A 26 4.25 -1.13 -1.98
N GLN A 27 4.63 -0.46 -3.08
CA GLN A 27 4.30 -0.85 -4.44
C GLN A 27 4.65 -2.31 -4.76
N SER A 28 5.80 -2.83 -4.32
CA SER A 28 6.21 -4.20 -4.65
C SER A 28 5.45 -5.27 -3.87
N ARG A 29 4.76 -4.91 -2.79
CA ARG A 29 3.84 -5.82 -2.08
C ARG A 29 2.40 -5.68 -2.57
N HIS A 30 2.05 -4.51 -3.08
CA HIS A 30 0.72 -4.22 -3.60
C HIS A 30 0.52 -4.75 -5.03
N ILE A 31 1.52 -4.57 -5.90
CA ILE A 31 1.49 -5.07 -7.28
C ILE A 31 2.09 -6.48 -7.28
N GLY A 32 1.25 -7.49 -7.56
CA GLY A 32 1.67 -8.90 -7.51
C GLY A 32 2.53 -9.36 -8.69
N LEU A 33 2.58 -8.59 -9.79
CA LEU A 33 3.34 -8.97 -11.00
C LEU A 33 4.84 -8.66 -10.83
N SER A 34 5.67 -9.68 -11.04
CA SER A 34 7.10 -9.50 -11.21
C SER A 34 7.43 -8.85 -12.56
N GLU A 35 8.67 -8.39 -12.73
CA GLU A 35 9.13 -7.85 -14.01
C GLU A 35 9.11 -8.89 -15.13
N ASP A 36 9.35 -10.17 -14.81
CA ASP A 36 9.31 -11.26 -15.80
C ASP A 36 7.87 -11.62 -16.17
N ASP A 37 6.92 -11.55 -15.23
CA ASP A 37 5.48 -11.69 -15.53
C ASP A 37 5.03 -10.58 -16.49
N LYS A 38 5.41 -9.32 -16.22
CA LYS A 38 5.07 -8.18 -17.07
C LYS A 38 5.60 -8.37 -18.49
N LYS A 39 6.87 -8.76 -18.66
CA LYS A 39 7.46 -9.03 -19.98
C LYS A 39 6.74 -10.17 -20.69
N THR A 40 6.44 -11.25 -19.99
CA THR A 40 5.73 -12.41 -20.55
C THR A 40 4.35 -12.00 -21.05
N MET A 41 3.60 -11.25 -20.25
CA MET A 41 2.26 -10.77 -20.59
C MET A 41 2.29 -9.76 -21.76
N LEU A 42 3.24 -8.82 -21.76
CA LEU A 42 3.38 -7.84 -22.84
C LEU A 42 3.76 -8.51 -24.18
N ASN A 43 4.71 -9.44 -24.15
CA ASN A 43 5.08 -10.22 -25.33
C ASN A 43 3.89 -11.03 -25.87
N PHE A 44 3.07 -11.62 -24.98
CA PHE A 44 1.85 -12.33 -25.39
C PHE A 44 0.84 -11.40 -26.08
N LEU A 45 0.70 -10.17 -25.59
CA LEU A 45 -0.16 -9.15 -26.18
C LEU A 45 0.43 -8.49 -27.44
N GLY A 46 1.71 -8.71 -27.73
CA GLY A 46 2.41 -8.13 -28.89
C GLY A 46 2.96 -6.72 -28.65
N PHE A 47 3.08 -6.28 -27.40
CA PHE A 47 3.66 -4.98 -27.03
C PHE A 47 5.10 -5.14 -26.53
N LYS A 48 5.94 -4.16 -26.84
CA LYS A 48 7.34 -4.08 -26.39
C LYS A 48 7.46 -3.71 -24.92
N ASP A 49 6.61 -2.77 -24.47
CA ASP A 49 6.63 -2.24 -23.11
C ASP A 49 5.23 -1.73 -22.69
N MET A 50 5.12 -1.33 -21.41
CA MET A 50 3.87 -0.80 -20.86
C MET A 50 3.45 0.52 -21.52
N GLU A 51 4.40 1.35 -21.96
CA GLU A 51 4.09 2.66 -22.56
C GLU A 51 3.39 2.46 -23.91
N GLU A 52 3.92 1.57 -24.76
CA GLU A 52 3.28 1.21 -26.04
C GLU A 52 1.87 0.63 -25.81
N CYS A 53 1.70 -0.23 -24.81
CA CYS A 53 0.40 -0.80 -24.44
C CYS A 53 -0.60 0.30 -24.05
N MET A 54 -0.21 1.26 -23.20
CA MET A 54 -1.09 2.35 -22.78
C MET A 54 -1.48 3.27 -23.93
N GLN A 55 -0.53 3.64 -24.80
CA GLN A 55 -0.79 4.50 -25.97
C GLN A 55 -1.75 3.86 -26.98
N SER A 56 -1.80 2.52 -27.03
CA SER A 56 -2.75 1.81 -27.89
C SER A 56 -4.20 1.79 -27.35
N ILE A 57 -4.38 2.01 -26.03
CA ILE A 57 -5.66 1.88 -25.34
C ILE A 57 -6.27 3.25 -25.01
N ILE A 58 -5.44 4.19 -24.55
CA ILE A 58 -5.88 5.49 -24.06
C ILE A 58 -5.74 6.51 -25.20
N PRO A 59 -6.82 7.18 -25.63
CA PRO A 59 -6.74 8.25 -26.62
C PRO A 59 -5.81 9.40 -26.17
N ASP A 60 -4.99 9.90 -27.10
CA ASP A 60 -3.99 10.95 -26.84
C ASP A 60 -4.59 12.27 -26.32
N ASP A 61 -5.84 12.57 -26.66
CA ASP A 61 -6.53 13.81 -26.27
C ASP A 61 -6.96 13.82 -24.79
N ILE A 62 -7.00 12.66 -24.14
CA ILE A 62 -7.31 12.51 -22.71
C ILE A 62 -6.13 11.95 -21.89
N TYR A 63 -5.01 11.61 -22.54
CA TYR A 63 -3.85 11.04 -21.87
C TYR A 63 -2.96 12.14 -21.27
N GLU A 64 -2.94 12.23 -19.94
CA GLU A 64 -2.07 13.15 -19.22
C GLU A 64 -0.63 12.62 -19.18
N LYS A 65 0.28 13.33 -19.87
CA LYS A 65 1.70 12.94 -19.99
C LYS A 65 2.55 13.49 -18.85
N SER A 66 2.05 14.45 -18.08
CA SER A 66 2.77 14.96 -16.91
C SER A 66 2.68 14.00 -15.73
N SER A 67 3.73 14.00 -14.90
CA SER A 67 3.70 13.26 -13.64
C SER A 67 2.79 13.95 -12.63
N LEU A 68 2.09 13.16 -11.81
CA LEU A 68 1.27 13.70 -10.72
C LEU A 68 2.15 14.49 -9.73
N GLU A 69 1.73 15.70 -9.38
CA GLU A 69 2.38 16.55 -8.39
C GLU A 69 2.07 16.04 -6.97
N LEU A 70 2.76 14.99 -6.55
CA LEU A 70 2.62 14.36 -5.23
C LEU A 70 3.92 14.43 -4.42
N GLU A 71 3.79 14.41 -3.09
CA GLU A 71 4.94 14.22 -2.20
C GLU A 71 5.64 12.89 -2.49
N SER A 72 6.95 12.80 -2.17
CA SER A 72 7.70 11.56 -2.31
C SER A 72 7.04 10.41 -1.52
N PRO A 73 7.06 9.18 -2.06
CA PRO A 73 6.41 8.04 -1.42
C PRO A 73 7.05 7.74 -0.06
N LEU A 74 6.22 7.31 0.88
CA LEU A 74 6.66 6.85 2.20
C LEU A 74 6.76 5.33 2.22
N SER A 75 7.63 4.79 3.08
CA SER A 75 7.54 3.38 3.48
C SER A 75 6.23 3.14 4.25
N GLU A 76 5.80 1.88 4.38
CA GLU A 76 4.60 1.53 5.15
C GLU A 76 4.72 1.98 6.61
N GLU A 77 5.88 1.75 7.22
CA GLU A 77 6.16 2.13 8.61
C GLU A 77 6.13 3.65 8.78
N ALA A 78 6.72 4.38 7.84
CA ALA A 78 6.72 5.84 7.84
C ALA A 78 5.32 6.42 7.64
N ALA A 79 4.50 5.80 6.77
CA ALA A 79 3.11 6.20 6.55
C ALA A 79 2.26 6.00 7.81
N ILE A 80 2.36 4.85 8.47
CA ILE A 80 1.67 4.59 9.75
C ILE A 80 2.12 5.58 10.82
N ALA A 81 3.42 5.84 10.94
CA ALA A 81 3.94 6.81 11.91
C ALA A 81 3.43 8.24 11.64
N ARG A 82 3.35 8.65 10.36
CA ARG A 82 2.78 9.95 9.96
C ARG A 82 1.29 10.03 10.32
N LEU A 83 0.52 8.99 10.00
CA LEU A 83 -0.91 8.93 10.32
C LEU A 83 -1.16 9.00 11.84
N LYS A 84 -0.35 8.32 12.65
CA LYS A 84 -0.42 8.41 14.12
C LYS A 84 -0.23 9.84 14.62
N ARG A 85 0.81 10.55 14.14
CA ARG A 85 1.05 11.96 14.50
C ARG A 85 -0.09 12.90 14.09
N LEU A 86 -0.78 12.60 12.99
CA LEU A 86 -1.97 13.36 12.59
C LEU A 86 -3.15 13.05 13.50
N ALA A 87 -3.40 11.78 13.81
CA ALA A 87 -4.48 11.34 14.69
C ALA A 87 -4.34 11.88 16.12
N GLU A 88 -3.11 12.06 16.62
CA GLU A 88 -2.80 12.66 17.94
C GLU A 88 -3.30 14.11 18.08
N LYS A 89 -3.59 14.80 16.98
CA LYS A 89 -4.17 16.16 17.00
C LYS A 89 -5.66 16.17 17.34
N ASN A 90 -6.32 15.01 17.31
CA ASN A 90 -7.75 14.90 17.60
C ASN A 90 -7.99 14.90 19.12
N TYR A 91 -9.02 15.61 19.57
CA TYR A 91 -9.45 15.60 20.97
C TYR A 91 -10.57 14.57 21.18
N LEU A 92 -10.35 13.61 22.06
CA LEU A 92 -11.35 12.62 22.43
C LEU A 92 -12.19 13.11 23.61
N TYR A 93 -13.39 13.62 23.32
CA TYR A 93 -14.37 14.04 24.33
C TYR A 93 -15.37 12.94 24.66
N LYS A 94 -15.97 13.03 25.86
CA LYS A 94 -17.24 12.36 26.14
C LYS A 94 -18.36 13.14 25.47
N SER A 95 -18.69 12.77 24.24
CA SER A 95 -19.69 13.46 23.43
C SER A 95 -21.11 13.00 23.77
N TYR A 96 -21.93 13.92 24.27
CA TYR A 96 -23.37 13.73 24.52
C TYR A 96 -24.25 14.59 23.61
N ILE A 97 -23.72 14.98 22.44
CA ILE A 97 -24.40 15.84 21.47
C ILE A 97 -25.67 15.16 20.91
N GLY A 98 -25.65 13.83 20.76
CA GLY A 98 -26.75 13.06 20.18
C GLY A 98 -26.84 13.27 18.67
N GLN A 99 -28.05 13.55 18.16
CA GLN A 99 -28.33 13.76 16.73
C GLN A 99 -28.01 12.56 15.82
N GLY A 100 -28.32 11.34 16.31
CA GLY A 100 -28.21 10.11 15.51
C GLY A 100 -26.90 9.34 15.70
N TYR A 101 -25.93 9.90 16.43
CA TYR A 101 -24.69 9.19 16.81
C TYR A 101 -24.57 9.11 18.32
N TYR A 102 -24.42 7.89 18.83
CA TYR A 102 -24.28 7.61 20.25
C TYR A 102 -23.07 6.70 20.45
N ASN A 103 -22.21 7.06 21.41
CA ASN A 103 -21.04 6.23 21.69
C ASN A 103 -21.48 4.84 22.19
N THR A 104 -20.72 3.81 21.86
CA THR A 104 -21.02 2.43 22.22
C THR A 104 -19.75 1.66 22.56
N HIS A 105 -19.89 0.59 23.33
CA HIS A 105 -18.82 -0.36 23.57
C HIS A 105 -18.86 -1.47 22.52
N THR A 106 -17.99 -1.40 21.51
CA THR A 106 -17.82 -2.50 20.54
C THR A 106 -17.15 -3.70 21.23
N PRO A 107 -17.82 -4.86 21.34
CA PRO A 107 -17.22 -6.04 21.96
C PRO A 107 -15.90 -6.41 21.27
N LYS A 108 -14.84 -6.63 22.07
CA LYS A 108 -13.49 -6.89 21.54
C LYS A 108 -13.40 -8.14 20.67
N VAL A 109 -14.24 -9.14 20.94
CA VAL A 109 -14.36 -10.35 20.10
C VAL A 109 -14.87 -10.01 18.69
N ILE A 110 -15.78 -9.04 18.54
CA ILE A 110 -16.29 -8.59 17.25
C ILE A 110 -15.24 -7.72 16.55
N GLN A 111 -14.64 -6.77 17.26
CA GLN A 111 -13.59 -5.91 16.71
C GLN A 111 -12.46 -6.75 16.09
N ARG A 112 -11.91 -7.71 16.85
CA ARG A 112 -10.75 -8.48 16.40
C ARG A 112 -11.06 -9.54 15.35
N ASN A 113 -12.19 -10.25 15.47
CA ASN A 113 -12.46 -11.43 14.63
C ASN A 113 -13.34 -11.13 13.41
N ILE A 114 -13.99 -9.96 13.37
CA ILE A 114 -14.82 -9.52 12.24
C ILE A 114 -14.21 -8.27 11.61
N LEU A 115 -14.16 -7.14 12.33
CA LEU A 115 -13.76 -5.85 11.74
C LEU A 115 -12.29 -5.82 11.29
N GLU A 116 -11.39 -6.41 12.07
CA GLU A 116 -9.94 -6.46 11.78
C GLU A 116 -9.52 -7.73 11.01
N ASN A 117 -10.48 -8.59 10.60
CA ASN A 117 -10.20 -9.86 9.94
C ASN A 117 -10.45 -9.77 8.42
N PRO A 118 -9.41 -9.93 7.56
CA PRO A 118 -9.58 -9.84 6.11
C PRO A 118 -10.57 -10.86 5.55
N GLY A 119 -10.77 -12.01 6.20
CA GLY A 119 -11.77 -12.99 5.78
C GLY A 119 -13.22 -12.46 5.79
N TRP A 120 -13.49 -11.38 6.54
CA TRP A 120 -14.81 -10.74 6.61
C TRP A 120 -14.94 -9.50 5.74
N TYR A 121 -13.87 -8.70 5.58
CA TYR A 121 -13.95 -7.40 4.88
C TYR A 121 -13.40 -7.39 3.45
N THR A 122 -12.73 -8.45 2.99
CA THR A 122 -12.18 -8.48 1.62
C THR A 122 -13.18 -8.99 0.57
N SER A 123 -14.14 -9.82 0.98
CA SER A 123 -15.20 -10.30 0.08
C SER A 123 -16.20 -9.20 -0.26
N TYR A 124 -16.75 -9.23 -1.47
CA TYR A 124 -17.74 -8.25 -1.93
C TYR A 124 -19.19 -8.79 -1.79
N THR A 125 -20.14 -8.13 -2.46
CA THR A 125 -21.55 -8.53 -2.53
C THR A 125 -21.70 -10.03 -2.78
N PRO A 126 -22.57 -10.75 -2.03
CA PRO A 126 -22.74 -12.20 -2.13
C PRO A 126 -23.50 -12.64 -3.39
N TYR A 127 -22.97 -12.35 -4.57
CA TYR A 127 -23.53 -12.81 -5.85
C TYR A 127 -23.44 -14.33 -6.05
N GLN A 128 -22.48 -14.98 -5.40
CA GLN A 128 -22.28 -16.43 -5.43
C GLN A 128 -22.68 -17.02 -4.07
N PRO A 129 -23.95 -17.38 -3.85
CA PRO A 129 -24.47 -17.70 -2.52
C PRO A 129 -23.81 -18.92 -1.89
N GLU A 130 -23.44 -19.94 -2.67
CA GLU A 130 -22.88 -21.22 -2.20
C GLU A 130 -21.57 -21.03 -1.42
N ILE A 131 -20.75 -20.05 -1.83
CA ILE A 131 -19.49 -19.68 -1.18
C ILE A 131 -19.61 -18.43 -0.30
N SER A 132 -20.85 -18.01 0.01
CA SER A 132 -21.15 -16.77 0.70
C SER A 132 -22.12 -16.91 1.88
N GLN A 133 -22.47 -18.14 2.25
CA GLN A 133 -23.49 -18.45 3.27
C GLN A 133 -23.23 -17.74 4.60
N GLY A 134 -21.99 -17.70 5.09
CA GLY A 134 -21.70 -17.09 6.40
C GLY A 134 -22.08 -15.61 6.51
N ARG A 135 -21.83 -14.80 5.47
CA ARG A 135 -22.22 -13.37 5.49
C ARG A 135 -23.69 -13.16 5.15
N LEU A 136 -24.29 -14.03 4.33
CA LEU A 136 -25.74 -14.00 4.08
C LEU A 136 -26.53 -14.30 5.36
N GLU A 137 -26.10 -15.29 6.13
CA GLU A 137 -26.67 -15.61 7.44
C GLU A 137 -26.52 -14.43 8.41
N ALA A 138 -25.34 -13.80 8.48
CA ALA A 138 -25.13 -12.61 9.31
C ALA A 138 -26.04 -11.43 8.91
N LEU A 139 -26.28 -11.23 7.61
CA LEU A 139 -27.22 -10.22 7.11
C LEU A 139 -28.67 -10.58 7.44
N LEU A 140 -29.05 -11.84 7.34
CA LEU A 140 -30.38 -12.32 7.74
C LEU A 140 -30.61 -12.11 9.24
N ASN A 141 -29.61 -12.33 10.09
CA ASN A 141 -29.69 -12.07 11.53
C ASN A 141 -29.86 -10.57 11.88
N TYR A 142 -29.43 -9.67 10.98
CA TYR A 142 -29.62 -8.23 11.14
C TYR A 142 -31.03 -7.78 10.76
N GLN A 143 -31.67 -8.48 9.81
CA GLN A 143 -33.05 -8.23 9.37
C GLN A 143 -34.07 -8.68 10.42
#